data_AF-A0AAE2XZP2-F1
#
_entry.id   AF-A0AAE2XZP2-F1
#
_cell.length_a   1.000
_cell.length_b   1.000
_cell.length_c   1.000
_cell.angle_alpha   90.00
_cell.angle_beta   90.00
_cell.angle_gamma   90.00
#
_symmetry.space_group_name_H-M   'P 1'
#
loop_
_entity.id
_entity.type
_entity.pdbx_description
1 polymer ?
#
loop_
_entity_poly.entity_id
_entity_poly.type
_entity_poly.pdbx_seq_one_letter_code
_entity_poly.pdbx_strand_id
1 'polypeptide(L)'
;MPLTVDLDADVQKKFNEIAKKGEISPESLAKYVLTLWTIRGGGVVLGRKKGERQRIAIDWPTGFDLLNKSGDILTHIPKTKGVFSVSVLDKDWTTYGGK
;
A
#
# COMPACT_ATOMS: atom_id res chain seq x y z
N MET A 1 -15.07 0.05 -0.06
CA MET A 1 -14.35 0.05 1.24
C MET A 1 -13.33 1.17 1.23
N PRO A 2 -13.40 2.16 2.13
CA PRO A 2 -12.32 3.11 2.30
C PRO A 2 -11.12 2.41 2.96
N LEU A 3 -9.97 2.44 2.29
CA LEU A 3 -8.70 2.00 2.86
C LEU A 3 -8.19 3.09 3.81
N THR A 4 -7.84 2.71 5.03
CA THR A 4 -7.14 3.58 5.97
C THR A 4 -5.69 3.12 6.04
N VAL A 5 -4.77 4.07 6.07
CA VAL A 5 -3.34 3.78 6.05
C VAL A 5 -2.72 4.38 7.30
N ASP A 6 -1.99 3.55 8.03
CA ASP A 6 -1.14 4.00 9.13
C ASP A 6 0.30 4.11 8.65
N LEU A 7 1.08 4.93 9.34
CA LEU A 7 2.50 5.11 9.08
C LEU A 7 3.29 4.59 10.27
N ASP A 8 4.39 3.90 9.99
CA ASP A 8 5.38 3.56 11.02
C ASP A 8 5.79 4.82 11.78
N ALA A 9 6.05 4.72 13.09
CA ALA A 9 6.33 5.89 13.94
C ALA A 9 7.45 6.80 13.40
N ASP A 10 8.53 6.20 12.87
CA ASP A 10 9.64 6.93 12.25
C ASP A 10 9.23 7.65 10.96
N VAL A 11 8.36 7.02 10.17
CA VAL A 11 7.82 7.58 8.92
C VAL A 11 6.83 8.69 9.24
N GLN A 12 5.97 8.50 10.24
CA GLN A 12 5.01 9.49 10.72
C GLN A 12 5.71 10.76 11.21
N LYS A 13 6.81 10.62 11.97
CA LYS A 13 7.61 11.76 12.42
C LYS A 13 8.18 12.54 11.23
N LYS A 14 8.79 11.86 10.26
CA LYS A 14 9.32 12.49 9.04
C LYS A 14 8.20 13.14 8.22
N PHE A 15 7.04 12.50 8.11
CA PHE A 15 5.86 13.04 7.45
C PHE A 15 5.42 14.35 8.09
N ASN A 16 5.32 14.40 9.42
CA ASN A 16 4.94 15.61 10.15
C ASN A 16 5.96 16.74 9.96
N GLU A 17 7.25 16.43 9.97
CA GLU A 17 8.30 17.43 9.71
C GLU A 17 8.23 17.99 8.29
N ILE A 18 8.01 17.14 7.28
CA ILE A 18 7.87 17.56 5.87
C ILE A 18 6.57 18.36 5.69
N ALA A 19 5.46 17.90 6.25
CA ALA A 19 4.16 18.56 6.18
C ALA A 19 4.23 19.96 6.79
N LYS A 20 4.89 20.10 7.97
CA LYS A 20 5.12 21.39 8.61
C LYS A 20 5.98 22.32 7.76
N LYS A 21 7.05 21.83 7.14
CA LYS A 21 7.91 22.63 6.24
C LYS A 21 7.19 23.06 4.95
N GLY A 22 6.30 22.22 4.44
CA GLY A 22 5.51 22.48 3.25
C GLY A 22 4.20 23.21 3.51
N GLU A 23 3.91 23.60 4.77
CA GLU A 23 2.67 24.25 5.18
C GLU A 23 1.39 23.49 4.75
N ILE A 24 1.45 22.15 4.78
CA ILE A 24 0.31 21.27 4.46
C ILE A 24 0.00 20.33 5.62
N SER A 25 -1.21 19.77 5.63
CA SER A 25 -1.56 18.74 6.62
C SER A 25 -0.87 17.40 6.31
N PRO A 26 -0.57 16.56 7.33
CA PRO A 26 -0.06 15.21 7.13
C PRO A 26 -0.98 14.36 6.22
N GLU A 27 -2.30 14.50 6.29
CA GLU A 27 -3.20 13.77 5.40
C GLU A 27 -3.06 14.21 3.94
N SER A 28 -2.86 15.52 3.72
CA SER A 28 -2.66 16.08 2.38
C SER A 28 -1.34 15.59 1.78
N LEU A 29 -0.28 15.55 2.58
CA LEU A 29 1.00 14.96 2.19
C LEU A 29 0.87 13.47 1.87
N ALA A 30 0.13 12.70 2.68
CA ALA A 30 -0.10 11.27 2.45
C ALA A 30 -0.85 11.03 1.13
N LYS A 31 -1.90 11.81 0.85
CA LYS A 31 -2.60 11.78 -0.44
C LYS A 31 -1.66 12.10 -1.60
N TYR A 32 -0.80 13.10 -1.45
CA TYR A 32 0.15 13.48 -2.49
C TYR A 32 1.17 12.37 -2.77
N VAL A 33 1.73 11.75 -1.72
CA VAL A 33 2.66 10.61 -1.84
C VAL A 33 2.01 9.42 -2.52
N LEU A 34 0.77 9.05 -2.13
CA LEU A 34 0.03 7.95 -2.77
C LEU A 34 -0.32 8.26 -4.24
N THR A 35 -0.65 9.52 -4.55
CA THR A 35 -0.91 9.97 -5.92
C THR A 35 0.36 9.86 -6.77
N LEU A 36 1.50 10.36 -6.27
CA LEU A 36 2.78 10.24 -6.94
C LEU A 36 3.21 8.78 -7.12
N TRP A 37 2.99 7.93 -6.11
CA TRP A 37 3.26 6.49 -6.21
C TRP A 37 2.46 5.87 -7.35
N THR A 38 1.15 6.15 -7.42
CA THR A 38 0.28 5.65 -8.51
C THR A 38 0.74 6.14 -9.88
N ILE A 39 1.12 7.42 -10.00
CA ILE A 39 1.59 8.03 -11.27
C ILE A 39 2.95 7.43 -11.69
N ARG A 40 3.85 7.16 -10.75
CA ARG A 40 5.22 6.68 -11.03
C ARG A 40 5.33 5.16 -11.20
N GLY A 41 4.21 4.47 -11.42
CA GLY A 41 4.21 3.03 -11.70
C GLY A 41 3.89 2.15 -10.51
N GLY A 42 3.37 2.71 -9.42
CA GLY A 42 2.73 1.96 -8.35
C GLY A 42 1.68 1.01 -8.90
N GLY A 43 2.01 -0.28 -8.89
CA GLY A 43 1.31 -1.28 -9.70
C GLY A 43 0.23 -2.03 -8.93
N VAL A 44 -0.95 -2.17 -9.55
CA VAL A 44 -1.95 -3.18 -9.17
C VAL A 44 -2.07 -4.18 -10.32
N VAL A 45 -1.70 -5.43 -10.08
CA VAL A 45 -1.78 -6.53 -11.05
C VAL A 45 -2.88 -7.50 -10.64
N LEU A 46 -3.82 -7.74 -11.54
CA LEU A 46 -4.85 -8.75 -11.36
C LEU A 46 -4.29 -10.12 -11.76
N GLY A 47 -4.25 -11.05 -10.81
CA GLY A 47 -3.79 -12.42 -11.03
C GLY A 47 -4.86 -13.33 -11.66
N ARG A 48 -4.61 -14.64 -11.67
CA ARG A 48 -5.62 -15.61 -12.15
C ARG A 48 -6.81 -15.70 -11.19
N LYS A 49 -8.02 -15.76 -11.76
CA LYS A 49 -9.26 -16.11 -11.05
C LYS A 49 -9.32 -17.63 -10.86
N LYS A 50 -9.56 -18.11 -9.64
CA LYS A 50 -9.83 -19.54 -9.35
C LYS A 50 -11.15 -19.65 -8.58
N GLY A 51 -12.19 -20.15 -9.25
CA GLY A 51 -13.56 -20.10 -8.73
C GLY A 51 -14.03 -18.65 -8.56
N GLU A 52 -14.56 -18.32 -7.38
CA GLU A 52 -14.98 -16.94 -7.05
C GLU A 52 -13.84 -16.04 -6.57
N ARG A 53 -12.64 -16.59 -6.34
CA ARG A 53 -11.52 -15.82 -5.79
C ARG A 53 -10.64 -15.25 -6.90
N GLN A 54 -10.57 -13.93 -6.95
CA GLN A 54 -9.64 -13.16 -7.77
C GLN A 54 -8.39 -12.81 -6.95
N ARG A 55 -7.21 -13.20 -7.42
CA ARG A 55 -5.95 -12.76 -6.80
C ARG A 55 -5.63 -11.34 -7.28
N ILE A 56 -5.16 -10.49 -6.38
CA ILE A 56 -4.68 -9.14 -6.68
C ILE A 56 -3.27 -9.04 -6.10
N ALA A 57 -2.37 -8.42 -6.84
CA ALA A 57 -1.02 -8.06 -6.42
C ALA A 57 -0.89 -6.54 -6.42
N ILE A 58 -0.36 -5.95 -5.36
CA ILE A 58 -0.21 -4.52 -5.17
C ILE A 58 1.25 -4.27 -4.75
N ASP A 59 1.93 -3.36 -5.42
CA ASP A 59 3.24 -2.86 -4.99
C ASP A 59 3.06 -1.74 -3.96
N TRP A 60 3.00 -2.04 -2.68
CA TRP A 60 2.66 -1.04 -1.68
C TRP A 60 3.86 -0.14 -1.32
N PRO A 61 3.67 1.18 -1.16
CA PRO A 61 4.73 2.06 -0.69
C PRO A 61 5.35 1.56 0.62
N THR A 62 6.69 1.61 0.69
CA THR A 62 7.42 1.25 1.91
C THR A 62 7.10 2.24 3.03
N GLY A 63 6.93 1.74 4.27
CA GLY A 63 6.61 2.56 5.45
C GLY A 63 5.12 2.86 5.65
N PHE A 64 4.26 2.35 4.76
CA PHE A 64 2.82 2.44 4.85
C PHE A 64 2.26 1.07 5.27
N ASP A 65 1.34 1.08 6.24
CA ASP A 65 0.60 -0.10 6.67
C ASP A 65 -0.79 -0.16 6.03
N LEU A 66 -1.22 -1.38 5.74
CA LEU A 66 -2.52 -1.62 5.13
C LEU A 66 -3.52 -1.97 6.23
N LEU A 67 -4.50 -1.12 6.47
CA LEU A 67 -5.54 -1.39 7.46
C LEU A 67 -6.88 -1.61 6.79
N ASN A 68 -7.64 -2.58 7.32
CA ASN A 68 -9.05 -2.70 7.06
C ASN A 68 -9.81 -1.82 8.06
N LYS A 69 -10.72 -0.96 7.57
CA LYS A 69 -11.65 -0.22 8.42
C LYS A 69 -13.05 -0.84 8.32
N SER A 70 -13.56 -1.32 9.46
CA SER A 70 -14.93 -1.83 9.59
C SER A 70 -15.62 -1.13 10.76
N GLY A 71 -16.45 -0.13 10.45
CA GLY A 71 -16.97 0.79 11.46
C GLY A 71 -15.83 1.61 12.07
N ASP A 72 -15.72 1.59 13.40
CA ASP A 72 -14.64 2.23 14.17
C ASP A 72 -13.44 1.31 14.43
N ILE A 73 -13.50 0.05 13.98
CA ILE A 73 -12.40 -0.91 14.17
C ILE A 73 -11.42 -0.79 13.01
N LEU A 74 -10.14 -0.62 13.36
CA LEU A 74 -9.00 -0.74 12.46
C LEU A 74 -8.32 -2.09 12.70
N THR A 75 -8.17 -2.89 11.64
CA THR A 75 -7.48 -4.18 11.71
C THR A 75 -6.32 -4.19 10.73
N HIS A 76 -5.12 -4.50 11.23
CA HIS A 76 -3.94 -4.63 10.38
C HIS A 76 -4.14 -5.78 9.39
N ILE A 77 -3.98 -5.48 8.10
CA ILE A 77 -3.99 -6.50 7.05
C ILE A 77 -2.55 -6.96 6.88
N PRO A 78 -2.22 -8.20 7.30
CA PRO A 78 -0.88 -8.72 7.06
C PRO A 78 -0.65 -8.79 5.55
N LYS A 79 0.53 -8.37 5.11
CA LYS A 79 0.98 -8.37 3.70
C LYS A 79 1.28 -9.82 3.23
N THR A 80 0.36 -10.75 3.44
CA THR A 80 0.62 -12.20 3.36
C THR A 80 0.28 -12.84 2.01
N LYS A 81 -0.50 -12.20 1.13
CA LYS A 81 -0.61 -12.58 -0.29
C LYS A 81 -0.95 -11.38 -1.16
N GLY A 82 -0.07 -11.05 -2.10
CA GLY A 82 -0.32 -10.04 -3.13
C GLY A 82 -0.10 -8.60 -2.70
N VAL A 83 0.69 -8.35 -1.65
CA VAL A 83 1.15 -7.00 -1.31
C VAL A 83 2.65 -7.07 -1.16
N PHE A 84 3.38 -6.33 -1.99
CA PHE A 84 4.83 -6.41 -2.10
C PHE A 84 5.44 -5.04 -1.79
N SER A 85 6.67 -5.02 -1.26
CA SER A 85 7.42 -3.79 -0.95
C SER A 85 8.20 -3.23 -2.15
N VAL A 86 8.12 -3.90 -3.30
CA VAL A 86 8.77 -3.51 -4.56
C VAL A 86 7.84 -3.85 -5.72
N SER A 87 8.02 -3.12 -6.83
CA SER A 87 7.26 -3.27 -8.07
C SER A 87 7.07 -4.72 -8.45
N VAL A 88 5.80 -5.07 -8.63
CA VAL A 88 5.41 -6.40 -9.03
C VAL A 88 5.67 -6.64 -10.52
N LEU A 89 5.87 -5.59 -11.32
CA LEU A 89 6.26 -5.70 -12.73
C LEU A 89 7.74 -6.08 -12.90
N ASP A 90 8.56 -5.76 -11.89
CA ASP A 90 10.00 -6.06 -11.89
C ASP A 90 10.30 -7.46 -11.35
N LYS A 91 9.28 -8.18 -10.88
CA LYS A 91 9.42 -9.55 -10.35
C LYS A 91 9.18 -10.59 -11.43
N ASP A 92 10.07 -11.58 -11.49
CA ASP A 92 9.89 -12.76 -12.32
C ASP A 92 8.84 -13.68 -11.68
N TRP A 93 7.62 -13.67 -12.23
CA TRP A 93 6.42 -14.31 -11.65
C TRP A 93 6.43 -15.85 -11.69
N THR A 94 7.46 -16.45 -12.25
CA THR A 94 7.58 -17.90 -12.46
C THR A 94 7.68 -18.72 -11.16
N THR A 95 7.99 -18.11 -10.01
CA THR A 95 8.29 -18.85 -8.76
C THR A 95 7.18 -18.89 -7.70
N TYR A 96 6.06 -18.16 -7.83
CA TYR A 96 4.93 -18.23 -6.87
C TYR A 96 3.86 -19.27 -7.24
N GLY A 97 4.26 -20.28 -8.02
CA GLY A 97 3.51 -21.51 -8.31
C GLY A 97 4.19 -22.75 -7.71
N GLY A 98 4.65 -22.67 -6.44
CA GLY A 98 5.17 -23.83 -5.73
C GLY A 98 4.02 -24.75 -5.28
N LYS A 99 3.91 -25.89 -5.97
CA LYS A 99 3.20 -27.16 -5.67
C LYS A 99 1.98 -27.12 -4.75
#